data_AF-A0A8T7K0E8-F1
#
_entry.id   AF-A0A8T7K0E8-F1
#
_cell.length_a   1.000
_cell.length_b   1.000
_cell.length_c   1.000
_cell.angle_alpha   90.00
_cell.angle_beta   90.00
_cell.angle_gamma   90.00
#
_symmetry.space_group_name_H-M   'P 1'
#
loop_
_entity.id
_entity.type
_entity.pdbx_description
1 polymer ?
#
loop_
_entity_poly.entity_id
_entity_poly.type
_entity_poly.pdbx_seq_one_letter_code
_entity_poly.pdbx_strand_id
1 'polypeptide(L)' 'MNSQPGVVDMQMFFDVGFISAQDEAGDSAAFTANSRNPTVRIDRIFGTPDALFSAFVIPQSQASDHCALAASVHLR' A
#
# COMPACT_ATOMS: atom_id res chain seq x y z
N MET A 1 -4.66 7.35 3.53
CA MET A 1 -4.23 8.04 4.78
C MET A 1 -3.62 9.41 4.49
N ASN A 2 -3.32 9.75 3.22
CA ASN A 2 -2.67 11.01 2.83
C ASN A 2 -1.29 11.23 3.47
N SER A 3 -0.60 10.14 3.80
CA SER A 3 0.69 10.15 4.50
C SER A 3 1.72 9.33 3.71
N GLN A 4 2.89 9.93 3.47
CA GLN A 4 3.99 9.29 2.74
C GLN A 4 4.78 8.30 3.63
N PRO A 5 5.51 7.33 3.04
CA PRO A 5 6.47 6.51 3.77
C PRO A 5 7.37 7.32 4.70
N GLY A 6 7.56 6.86 5.94
CA GLY A 6 8.49 7.46 6.91
C GLY A 6 7.95 8.62 7.75
N VAL A 7 6.69 9.04 7.59
CA VAL A 7 6.07 10.03 8.50
C VAL A 7 5.45 9.35 9.73
N VAL A 8 5.29 10.10 10.82
CA VAL A 8 4.85 9.57 12.13
C VAL A 8 3.52 8.80 12.06
N ASP A 9 2.57 9.29 11.27
CA ASP A 9 1.25 8.65 11.08
C ASP A 9 1.34 7.27 10.45
N MET A 10 2.42 6.97 9.74
CA MET A 10 2.63 5.65 9.16
C MET A 10 3.44 4.76 10.09
N GLN A 11 4.39 5.34 10.82
CA GLN A 11 5.21 4.60 11.78
C GLN A 11 4.35 3.94 12.86
N MET A 12 3.27 4.58 13.31
CA MET A 12 2.37 4.01 14.33
C MET A 12 1.77 2.65 13.94
N PHE A 13 1.53 2.37 12.65
CA PHE A 13 1.00 1.07 12.21
C PHE A 13 2.07 -0.02 12.30
N PHE A 14 3.29 0.30 11.87
CA PHE A 14 4.42 -0.61 11.95
C PHE A 14 4.83 -0.89 13.41
N ASP A 15 4.76 0.13 14.27
CA ASP A 15 5.10 0.01 15.69
C ASP A 15 4.19 -0.96 16.44
N VAL A 16 2.92 -1.10 16.01
CA VAL A 16 1.96 -2.06 16.57
C VAL A 16 1.90 -3.38 15.76
N GLY A 17 2.87 -3.61 14.89
CA GLY A 17 3.09 -4.88 14.19
C GLY A 17 2.26 -5.09 12.93
N PHE A 18 1.61 -4.06 12.39
CA PHE A 18 0.95 -4.20 11.09
C PHE A 18 1.99 -4.25 9.97
N ILE A 19 1.70 -5.06 8.95
CA ILE A 19 2.53 -5.24 7.75
C ILE A 19 1.83 -4.62 6.54
N SER A 20 2.59 -4.20 5.51
CA SER A 20 2.03 -3.60 4.30
C SER A 20 2.03 -4.57 3.13
N ALA A 21 0.88 -4.74 2.47
CA ALA A 21 0.75 -5.64 1.33
C ALA A 21 1.71 -5.29 0.17
N GLN A 22 1.90 -3.99 -0.08
CA GLN A 22 2.79 -3.52 -1.13
C GLN A 22 4.27 -3.74 -0.79
N ASP A 23 4.65 -3.63 0.48
CA ASP A 23 6.03 -3.86 0.92
C ASP A 23 6.37 -5.36 0.93
N GLU A 24 5.39 -6.22 1.25
CA GLU A 24 5.57 -7.67 1.34
C GLU A 24 5.49 -8.40 -0.03
N ALA A 25 4.55 -7.99 -0.90
CA ALA A 25 4.20 -8.75 -2.11
C ALA A 25 4.17 -7.91 -3.40
N GLY A 26 4.62 -6.65 -3.33
CA GLY A 26 4.61 -5.71 -4.45
C GLY A 26 5.92 -4.93 -4.59
N ASP A 27 5.86 -3.80 -5.30
CA ASP A 27 6.96 -2.85 -5.39
C ASP A 27 6.77 -1.73 -4.34
N SER A 28 7.64 -1.71 -3.33
CA SER A 28 7.61 -0.73 -2.23
C SER A 28 7.87 0.72 -2.69
N ALA A 29 8.49 0.92 -3.86
CA ALA A 29 8.76 2.23 -4.43
C ALA A 29 7.62 2.75 -5.32
N ALA A 30 6.64 1.91 -5.68
CA ALA A 30 5.58 2.30 -6.59
C ALA A 30 4.62 3.34 -5.98
N PHE A 31 4.28 4.34 -6.79
CA PHE A 31 3.37 5.43 -6.42
C PHE A 31 1.90 5.08 -6.66
N THR A 32 1.02 5.70 -5.88
CA THR A 32 -0.42 5.36 -5.83
C THR A 32 -1.33 6.53 -6.17
N ALA A 33 -0.83 7.78 -6.10
CA ALA A 33 -1.61 8.97 -6.40
C ALA A 33 -0.97 9.81 -7.50
N ASN A 34 -1.77 10.71 -8.09
CA ASN A 34 -1.50 11.43 -9.33
C ASN A 34 -1.51 10.49 -10.55
N SER A 35 -2.60 9.73 -10.77
CA SER A 35 -2.69 8.65 -11.77
C SER A 35 -2.23 8.98 -13.20
N ARG A 36 -2.20 10.25 -13.61
CA ARG A 36 -1.63 10.68 -14.90
C ARG A 36 -0.11 10.74 -14.92
N ASN A 37 0.50 11.04 -13.78
CA ASN A 37 1.95 11.10 -13.55
C ASN A 37 2.21 10.79 -12.07
N PRO A 38 2.25 9.51 -11.68
CA PRO A 38 2.33 9.13 -10.27
C PRO A 38 3.62 9.63 -9.62
N THR A 39 3.50 10.29 -8.46
CA THR A 39 4.66 10.88 -7.76
C THR A 39 4.68 10.65 -6.25
N VAL A 40 3.59 10.16 -5.67
CA VAL A 40 3.49 9.92 -4.22
C VAL A 40 2.76 8.61 -3.93
N ARG A 41 3.12 8.00 -2.80
CA ARG A 41 2.51 6.78 -2.25
C ARG A 41 1.80 7.14 -0.96
N ILE A 42 0.49 7.27 -1.01
CA ILE A 42 -0.34 7.73 0.13
C ILE A 42 -1.54 6.83 0.43
N ASP A 43 -1.67 5.77 -0.37
CA ASP A 43 -2.65 4.71 -0.23
C ASP A 43 -1.95 3.44 0.23
N ARG A 44 -2.61 2.66 1.09
CA ARG A 44 -2.03 1.50 1.76
C ARG A 44 -3.09 0.42 1.95
N ILE A 45 -2.64 -0.83 1.88
CA ILE A 45 -3.34 -1.98 2.46
C ILE A 45 -2.42 -2.50 3.56
N PHE A 46 -2.92 -2.49 4.80
CA PHE A 46 -2.22 -3.09 5.94
C PHE A 46 -2.91 -4.38 6.37
N GLY A 47 -2.14 -5.30 6.92
CA GLY A 47 -2.62 -6.53 7.56
C GLY A 47 -2.03 -6.69 8.95
N THR A 48 -2.69 -7.46 9.81
CA THR A 48 -2.11 -7.92 11.08
C THR A 48 -1.04 -8.98 10.81
N PRO A 49 -0.24 -9.37 11.82
CA PRO A 49 0.69 -10.49 11.70
C PRO A 49 0.03 -11.83 11.34
N ASP A 50 -1.30 -11.97 11.41
CA ASP A 50 -1.99 -13.19 11.01
C ASP A 50 -2.33 -13.21 9.51
N ALA A 51 -2.07 -12.11 8.79
CA ALA A 51 -2.25 -12.02 7.35
C ALA A 51 -0.97 -12.44 6.60
N LEU A 52 -1.15 -13.11 5.48
CA LEU A 52 -0.10 -13.40 4.50
C LEU A 52 -0.54 -12.83 3.14
N PHE A 53 0.21 -11.84 2.62
CA PHE A 53 -0.03 -11.30 1.29
C PHE A 53 0.73 -12.11 0.25
N SER A 54 0.02 -12.67 -0.74
CA SER A 54 0.60 -13.52 -1.79
C SER A 54 0.77 -12.83 -3.14
N ALA A 55 0.05 -11.73 -3.36
CA ALA A 55 0.19 -10.89 -4.54
C ALA A 55 -0.27 -9.46 -4.24
N PHE A 56 0.32 -8.49 -4.94
CA PHE A 56 -0.09 -7.09 -4.90
C PHE A 56 0.05 -6.46 -6.29
N VAL A 57 -0.95 -5.66 -6.70
CA VAL A 57 -0.92 -4.90 -7.95
C VAL A 57 -1.50 -3.50 -7.79
N ILE A 58 -1.01 -2.57 -8.61
CA ILE A 58 -1.54 -1.21 -8.77
C ILE A 58 -2.06 -1.08 -10.21
N PRO A 59 -3.35 -1.37 -10.46
CA PRO A 59 -3.92 -1.27 -11.80
C PRO A 59 -3.83 0.17 -12.31
N GLN A 60 -3.16 0.36 -13.45
CA GLN A 60 -3.04 1.69 -14.07
C GLN A 60 -4.37 2.10 -14.68
N SER A 61 -4.93 3.20 -14.19
CA SER A 61 -6.22 3.73 -14.64
C SER A 61 -6.31 5.23 -14.36
N GLN A 62 -6.99 5.96 -15.25
CA GLN A 62 -7.32 7.38 -15.06
C GLN A 62 -8.79 7.58 -14.62
N ALA A 63 -9.46 6.51 -14.17
CA ALA A 63 -10.82 6.59 -13.64
C ALA A 63 -10.91 7.40 -12.33
N SER A 64 -9.78 7.62 -11.66
CA SER A 64 -9.60 8.43 -10.45
C SER A 64 -8.24 9.12 -10.52
N ASP A 65 -8.02 10.16 -9.71
CA ASP A 65 -6.71 10.78 -9.49
C ASP A 65 -5.79 9.91 -8.61
N HIS A 66 -6.34 8.86 -7.98
CA HIS A 66 -5.61 7.77 -7.33
C HIS A 66 -5.72 6.46 -8.13
N CYS A 67 -4.63 5.68 -8.14
CA CYS A 67 -4.65 4.30 -8.63
C CYS A 67 -5.19 3.36 -7.54
N ALA A 68 -6.02 2.40 -7.95
CA ALA A 68 -6.51 1.38 -7.04
C ALA A 68 -5.36 0.48 -6.54
N LEU A 69 -5.53 -0.06 -5.33
CA LEU A 69 -4.65 -1.09 -4.78
C LEU A 69 -5.43 -2.41 -4.71
N ALA A 70 -4.84 -3.49 -5.19
CA ALA A 70 -5.42 -4.82 -5.04
C ALA A 70 -4.38 -5.79 -4.49
N ALA A 71 -4.79 -6.60 -3.52
CA ALA A 71 -3.95 -7.59 -2.86
C ALA A 71 -4.67 -8.93 -2.75
N SER A 72 -3.93 -10.02 -2.90
CA SER A 72 -4.37 -11.36 -2.50
C SER A 72 -3.86 -11.66 -1.10
N VAL A 73 -4.76 -12.10 -0.21
CA VAL A 73 -4.48 -12.32 1.21
C VAL A 73 -4.97 -13.70 1.65
N HIS A 74 -4.17 -14.35 2.49
CA HIS A 74 -4.52 -15.56 3.20
C HIS A 74 -4.41 -15.30 4.70
N LEU A 75 -5.21 -16.04 5.49
CA LEU A 75 -4.97 -16.14 6.93
C LEU A 75 -3.91 -17.20 7.18
N ARG A 76 -3.01 -16.93 8.13
CA ARG A 76 -2.00 -17.88 8.60
C ARG A 76 -2.62 -19.00 9.44
#